data_AF-A0A067E7B8-F1
#
_entry.id   AF-A0A067E7B8-F1
#
_cell.length_a   1.000
_cell.length_b   1.000
_cell.length_c   1.000
_cell.angle_alpha   90.00
_cell.angle_beta   90.00
_cell.angle_gamma   90.00
#
_symmetry.space_group_name_H-M   'P 1'
#
loop_
_entity.id
_entity.type
_entity.pdbx_description
1 polymer ?
#
loop_
_entity_poly.entity_id
_entity_poly.type
_entity_poly.pdbx_seq_one_letter_code
_entity_poly.pdbx_strand_id
1 'polypeptide(L)'
;PGEEEHKSRIGVSTKLNLFTYPWKINKILTSSDLRHLTRLVSVWDCDTNSMHCLVFKKWATSKSYVLINHWTKDFVRRRELAAGDEIGMCWDSFYSRFNFSVLKRPSPFN
;
A
#
# COMPACT_ATOMS: atom_id res chain seq x y z
N PRO A 1 -8.14 34.62 8.48
CA PRO A 1 -6.83 35.02 9.05
C PRO A 1 -6.11 33.78 9.62
N GLY A 2 -5.03 33.26 9.07
CA GLY A 2 -4.14 33.65 7.99
C GLY A 2 -3.00 32.63 8.10
N GLU A 3 -2.56 32.13 6.95
CA GLU A 3 -1.23 31.55 6.70
C GLU A 3 -0.91 30.22 7.43
N GLU A 4 -0.33 29.19 6.80
CA GLU A 4 0.63 29.24 5.71
C GLU A 4 0.72 27.89 4.96
N GLU A 5 0.69 27.97 3.63
CA GLU A 5 1.23 26.95 2.74
C GLU A 5 2.69 26.69 3.07
N HIS A 6 3.07 25.44 3.33
CA HIS A 6 4.44 25.01 3.07
C HIS A 6 4.45 24.05 1.89
N LYS A 7 4.62 24.61 0.70
CA LYS A 7 4.97 23.90 -0.53
C LYS A 7 6.30 23.17 -0.32
N SER A 8 6.25 21.90 0.06
CA SER A 8 7.43 21.04 -0.02
C SER A 8 7.66 20.65 -1.47
N ARG A 9 8.65 21.29 -2.08
CA ARG A 9 9.33 20.80 -3.28
C ARG A 9 9.82 19.37 -3.01
N ILE A 10 9.71 18.49 -4.01
CA ILE A 10 9.90 17.02 -3.96
C ILE A 10 8.60 16.29 -3.58
N GLY A 11 7.80 15.98 -4.60
CA GLY A 11 6.54 15.24 -4.47
C GLY A 11 6.76 13.79 -4.03
N VAL A 12 6.66 13.54 -2.72
CA VAL A 12 6.45 12.19 -2.18
C VAL A 12 5.26 12.27 -1.22
N SER A 13 4.10 11.80 -1.66
CA SER A 13 2.94 11.63 -0.78
C SER A 13 3.06 10.28 -0.07
N THR A 14 3.24 10.28 1.26
CA THR A 14 3.43 9.07 2.08
C THR A 14 2.25 8.72 2.99
N LYS A 15 1.08 9.35 2.84
CA LYS A 15 -0.05 9.16 3.76
C LYS A 15 -1.14 8.28 3.16
N LEU A 16 -1.02 6.98 3.40
CA LEU A 16 -2.10 6.00 3.21
C LEU A 16 -3.05 6.09 4.41
N ASN A 17 -4.26 6.60 4.20
CA ASN A 17 -5.31 6.61 5.23
C ASN A 17 -6.08 5.30 5.19
N LEU A 18 -5.84 4.43 6.18
CA LEU A 18 -6.58 3.19 6.38
C LEU A 18 -7.80 3.50 7.24
N PHE A 19 -8.98 3.62 6.62
CA PHE A 19 -10.22 3.84 7.37
C PHE A 19 -10.49 2.68 8.36
N THR A 20 -10.98 3.07 9.52
CA THR A 20 -10.95 2.39 10.82
C THR A 20 -12.18 1.54 11.11
N TYR A 21 -12.04 0.22 11.38
CA TYR A 21 -12.84 -0.62 12.31
C TYR A 21 -12.04 -1.93 12.64
N PRO A 22 -12.29 -2.64 13.75
CA PRO A 22 -11.30 -2.95 14.80
C PRO A 22 -10.32 -4.09 14.48
N TRP A 23 -9.21 -3.68 13.89
CA TRP A 23 -7.83 -4.07 14.18
C TRP A 23 -7.59 -4.93 15.43
N LYS A 24 -7.44 -6.24 15.25
CA LYS A 24 -6.55 -7.07 16.09
C LYS A 24 -5.71 -7.95 15.17
N ILE A 25 -4.52 -7.46 14.80
CA ILE A 25 -3.48 -8.34 14.30
C ILE A 25 -2.78 -8.95 15.52
N ASN A 26 -3.18 -10.17 15.88
CA ASN A 26 -2.46 -10.98 16.85
C ASN A 26 -1.46 -11.86 16.09
N LYS A 27 -0.16 -11.74 16.39
CA LYS A 27 0.88 -12.57 15.79
C LYS A 27 1.91 -12.95 16.86
N ILE A 28 2.14 -14.25 17.03
CA ILE A 28 3.26 -14.77 17.80
C ILE A 28 4.51 -14.62 16.94
N LEU A 29 5.50 -13.87 17.42
CA LEU A 29 6.73 -13.59 16.70
C LEU A 29 7.65 -14.82 16.73
N THR A 30 8.25 -15.14 15.58
CA THR A 30 9.28 -16.17 15.46
C THR A 30 10.67 -15.56 15.39
N SER A 31 11.73 -16.37 15.46
CA SER A 31 13.12 -15.91 15.34
C SER A 31 13.40 -15.15 14.03
N SER A 32 12.68 -15.44 12.95
CA SER A 32 12.73 -14.68 11.69
C SER A 32 12.06 -13.31 11.76
N ASP A 33 11.11 -13.09 12.68
CA ASP A 33 10.53 -11.76 12.90
C ASP A 33 11.46 -10.86 13.75
N LEU A 34 12.40 -11.46 14.49
CA LEU A 34 13.35 -10.77 15.36
C LEU A 34 14.65 -10.35 14.64
N ARG A 35 14.78 -10.68 13.36
CA ARG A 35 15.89 -10.22 12.50
C ARG A 35 15.31 -9.41 11.36
N HIS A 36 15.97 -8.30 11.01
CA HIS A 36 15.56 -7.37 9.96
C HIS A 36 15.20 -8.09 8.64
N LEU A 37 13.93 -8.46 8.46
CA LEU A 37 13.48 -9.25 7.33
C LEU A 37 12.18 -8.66 6.81
N THR A 38 12.32 -7.97 5.68
CA THR A 38 11.29 -7.80 4.66
C THR A 38 10.36 -9.00 4.61
N ARG A 39 9.05 -8.81 4.85
CA ARG A 39 8.06 -9.89 4.79
C ARG A 39 7.45 -9.93 3.40
N LEU A 40 7.46 -11.09 2.75
CA LEU A 40 6.63 -11.29 1.57
C LEU A 40 5.16 -11.31 1.99
N VAL A 41 4.32 -10.59 1.28
CA VAL A 41 2.87 -10.55 1.46
C VAL A 41 2.18 -10.77 0.13
N SER A 42 1.12 -11.56 0.16
CA SER A 42 0.25 -11.77 -0.99
C SER A 42 -0.72 -10.59 -1.13
N VAL A 43 -0.91 -10.14 -2.36
CA VAL A 43 -1.86 -9.08 -2.73
C VAL A 43 -2.73 -9.59 -3.87
N TRP A 44 -4.02 -9.69 -3.61
CA TRP A 44 -5.03 -10.06 -4.58
C TRP A 44 -5.59 -8.82 -5.27
N ASP A 45 -5.41 -8.77 -6.58
CA ASP A 45 -6.07 -7.79 -7.42
C ASP A 45 -7.49 -8.27 -7.73
N CYS A 46 -8.49 -7.63 -7.10
CA CYS A 46 -9.90 -7.96 -7.24
C CYS A 46 -10.42 -7.67 -8.65
N ASP A 47 -9.88 -6.66 -9.33
CA ASP A 47 -10.41 -6.21 -10.61
C ASP A 47 -10.01 -7.17 -11.74
N THR A 48 -8.81 -7.74 -11.63
CA THR A 48 -8.26 -8.64 -12.66
C THR A 48 -8.16 -10.09 -12.21
N ASN A 49 -8.65 -10.42 -11.03
CA ASN A 49 -8.60 -11.77 -10.43
C ASN A 49 -7.19 -12.39 -10.45
N SER A 50 -6.18 -11.66 -9.98
CA SER A 50 -4.79 -12.12 -10.02
C SER A 50 -4.06 -11.93 -8.70
N MET A 51 -3.22 -12.90 -8.33
CA MET A 51 -2.42 -12.88 -7.10
C MET A 51 -0.99 -12.41 -7.38
N HIS A 52 -0.48 -11.51 -6.54
CA HIS A 52 0.88 -10.96 -6.64
C HIS A 52 1.58 -11.02 -5.30
N CYS A 53 2.91 -11.15 -5.30
CA CYS A 53 3.71 -11.20 -4.08
C CYS A 53 4.55 -9.92 -3.96
N LEU A 54 4.33 -9.16 -2.89
CA LEU A 54 5.06 -7.92 -2.61
C LEU A 54 5.93 -8.07 -1.37
N VAL A 55 6.91 -7.19 -1.24
CA VAL A 55 7.67 -7.04 0.00
C VAL A 55 7.02 -5.96 0.86
N PHE A 56 6.51 -6.33 2.03
CA PHE A 56 6.04 -5.43 3.07
C PHE A 56 7.17 -5.10 4.03
N LYS A 57 7.50 -3.81 4.12
CA LYS A 57 8.58 -3.31 4.94
C LYS A 57 8.11 -2.11 5.77
N LYS A 58 8.45 -2.10 7.05
CA LYS A 58 8.41 -0.88 7.86
C LYS A 58 9.68 -0.09 7.62
N TRP A 59 9.57 1.20 7.30
CA TRP A 59 10.75 2.07 7.24
C TRP A 59 11.30 2.28 8.65
N ALA A 60 12.61 2.15 8.83
CA ALA A 60 13.23 2.18 10.15
C ALA A 60 13.16 3.57 10.80
N THR A 61 13.23 4.62 9.99
CA THR A 61 13.30 6.02 10.42
C THR A 61 11.92 6.68 10.52
N SER A 62 10.84 5.99 10.14
CA SER A 62 9.48 6.54 10.19
C SER A 62 8.48 5.52 10.74
N LYS A 63 7.27 5.98 11.08
CA LYS A 63 6.15 5.09 11.43
C LYS A 63 5.40 4.60 10.17
N SER A 64 6.00 4.70 9.00
CA SER A 64 5.37 4.34 7.72
C SER A 64 5.71 2.91 7.29
N TYR A 65 4.78 2.32 6.56
CA TYR A 65 4.92 1.02 5.91
C TYR A 65 4.93 1.21 4.40
N VAL A 66 5.71 0.38 3.70
CA VAL A 66 5.82 0.41 2.25
C VAL A 66 5.66 -0.99 1.67
N LEU A 67 5.08 -1.04 0.47
CA LEU A 67 5.07 -2.20 -0.40
C LEU A 67 6.09 -1.95 -1.51
N ILE A 68 7.10 -2.81 -1.62
CA ILE A 68 8.22 -2.65 -2.56
C ILE A 68 8.45 -3.92 -3.38
N ASN A 69 9.51 -3.89 -4.19
CA ASN A 69 9.91 -4.93 -5.14
C ASN A 69 8.96 -4.97 -6.35
N HIS A 70 7.97 -5.85 -6.34
CA HIS A 70 7.11 -6.10 -7.50
C HIS A 70 6.00 -5.06 -7.72
N TRP A 71 5.84 -4.08 -6.83
CA TRP A 71 4.79 -3.05 -6.91
C TRP A 71 4.75 -2.35 -8.27
N THR A 72 5.90 -1.84 -8.74
CA THR A 72 5.96 -1.10 -10.01
C THR A 72 5.63 -1.98 -11.21
N LYS A 73 6.08 -3.25 -11.21
CA LYS A 73 5.84 -4.17 -12.32
C LYS A 73 4.38 -4.65 -12.34
N ASP A 74 3.93 -5.17 -11.21
CA ASP A 74 2.72 -5.98 -11.12
C ASP A 74 1.46 -5.14 -10.87
N PHE A 75 1.61 -3.90 -10.40
CA PHE A 75 0.49 -2.98 -10.21
C PHE A 75 0.64 -1.75 -11.09
N VAL A 76 1.72 -0.96 -10.95
CA VAL A 76 1.83 0.32 -11.69
C VAL A 76 1.85 0.13 -13.20
N ARG A 77 2.76 -0.70 -13.73
CA ARG A 77 2.87 -0.94 -15.18
C ARG A 77 1.73 -1.78 -15.71
N ARG A 78 1.44 -2.92 -15.07
CA ARG A 78 0.38 -3.85 -15.53
C ARG A 78 -1.01 -3.23 -15.52
N ARG A 79 -1.33 -2.38 -14.53
CA ARG A 79 -2.63 -1.71 -14.43
C ARG A 79 -2.63 -0.30 -15.01
N GLU A 80 -1.52 0.13 -15.61
CA GLU A 80 -1.34 1.48 -16.17
C GLU A 80 -1.79 2.55 -15.16
N LEU A 81 -1.27 2.45 -13.93
CA LEU A 81 -1.57 3.42 -12.87
C LEU A 81 -0.78 4.70 -13.14
N ALA A 82 -1.47 5.82 -13.06
CA ALA A 82 -0.90 7.15 -13.22
C ALA A 82 -1.09 7.99 -11.95
N ALA A 83 -0.37 9.10 -11.88
CA ALA A 83 -0.58 10.08 -10.83
C ALA A 83 -2.04 10.59 -10.86
N GLY A 84 -2.71 10.54 -9.72
CA GLY A 84 -4.12 10.91 -9.59
C GLY A 84 -5.09 9.72 -9.53
N ASP A 85 -4.65 8.51 -9.88
CA ASP A 85 -5.45 7.31 -9.67
C ASP A 85 -5.61 7.01 -8.17
N GLU A 86 -6.83 6.70 -7.76
CA GLU A 86 -7.18 6.31 -6.41
C GLU A 86 -7.26 4.77 -6.32
N ILE A 87 -6.54 4.20 -5.37
CA ILE A 87 -6.51 2.76 -5.11
C ILE A 87 -7.02 2.44 -3.70
N GLY A 88 -7.65 1.27 -3.55
CA GLY A 88 -8.11 0.73 -2.29
C GLY A 88 -7.30 -0.51 -1.91
N MET A 89 -6.94 -0.62 -0.63
CA MET A 89 -6.35 -1.84 -0.08
C MET A 89 -6.93 -2.17 1.29
N CYS A 90 -7.27 -3.43 1.53
CA CYS A 90 -7.69 -3.92 2.84
C CYS A 90 -7.06 -5.29 3.15
N TRP A 91 -6.84 -5.56 4.44
CA TRP A 91 -6.33 -6.86 4.86
C TRP A 91 -7.47 -7.87 4.98
N ASP A 92 -7.31 -9.00 4.30
CA ASP A 92 -8.18 -10.16 4.38
C ASP A 92 -7.57 -11.16 5.35
N SER A 93 -8.16 -11.29 6.54
CA SER A 93 -7.67 -12.19 7.57
C SER A 93 -7.92 -13.66 7.24
N PHE A 94 -8.95 -13.98 6.45
CA PHE A 94 -9.29 -15.34 6.11
C PHE A 94 -8.25 -15.93 5.16
N TYR A 95 -7.88 -15.17 4.13
CA TYR A 95 -6.87 -15.58 3.16
C TYR A 95 -5.45 -15.09 3.48
N SER A 96 -5.28 -14.35 4.59
CA SER A 96 -4.00 -13.77 5.02
C SER A 96 -3.28 -12.99 3.90
N ARG A 97 -4.02 -12.12 3.22
CA ARG A 97 -3.55 -11.35 2.06
C ARG A 97 -4.12 -9.94 2.07
N PHE A 98 -3.54 -9.02 1.31
CA PHE A 98 -4.23 -7.77 0.98
C PHE A 98 -5.15 -7.97 -0.22
N ASN A 99 -6.35 -7.41 -0.19
CA ASN A 99 -7.15 -7.19 -1.38
C ASN A 99 -6.85 -5.79 -1.94
N PHE A 100 -6.77 -5.66 -3.26
CA PHE A 100 -6.44 -4.45 -4.00
C PHE A 100 -7.48 -4.19 -5.09
N SER A 101 -7.83 -2.92 -5.30
CA SER A 101 -8.68 -2.47 -6.41
C SER A 101 -8.35 -1.03 -6.79
N VAL A 102 -8.57 -0.66 -8.06
CA VAL A 102 -8.55 0.73 -8.53
C VAL A 102 -9.94 1.32 -8.33
N LEU A 103 -10.07 2.31 -7.44
CA LEU A 103 -11.36 2.88 -7.04
C LEU A 103 -11.83 3.98 -8.00
N LYS A 104 -10.90 4.85 -8.41
CA LYS A 104 -11.19 5.99 -9.27
C LYS A 104 -10.01 6.31 -10.16
N ARG A 105 -10.31 6.63 -11.42
CA ARG A 105 -9.34 7.21 -12.35
C ARG A 105 -9.79 8.65 -12.66
N PRO A 106 -8.87 9.64 -12.66
CA PRO A 106 -9.20 10.98 -13.12
C PRO A 106 -9.68 10.92 -14.57
N SER A 107 -10.76 11.63 -14.88
CA SER A 107 -11.13 11.85 -16.28
C SER A 107 -10.03 12.68 -16.94
N PRO A 108 -9.58 12.35 -18.16
CA PRO A 108 -8.62 13.17 -18.89
C PRO A 108 -9.17 14.56 -19.29
N PHE A 109 -10.44 14.85 -18.98
CA PHE A 109 -11.13 16.09 -19.37
C PHE A 109 -11.56 16.98 -18.20
N ASN A 110 -10.99 16.80 -17.01
CA ASN A 110 -11.20 17.71 -15.86
C ASN A 110 -9.98 18.61 -15.64
#